data_AF-A0A8H7TIR0-F1
#
_entry.id   AF-A0A8H7TIR0-F1
#
_cell.length_a   1.000
_cell.length_b   1.000
_cell.length_c   1.000
_cell.angle_alpha   90.00
_cell.angle_beta   90.00
_cell.angle_gamma   90.00
#
_symmetry.space_group_name_H-M   'P 1'
#
loop_
_entity.id
_entity.type
_entity.pdbx_description
1 polymer ?
#
loop_
_entity_poly.entity_id
_entity_poly.type
_entity_poly.pdbx_seq_one_letter_code
_entity_poly.pdbx_strand_id
1 'polypeptide(L)'
;MDTAPYIAQNPEEVKNMILALEQACDRKKKGGFSCKKTSFHVKDSPTGLKVDSWKMHDWDYKRRDLPTYARGLFTSRLRNGNKEISVRGYDKFFNTDEVEETKWPKILTRTKAPYELTLKENVYHFHCRP
;
A
#
# COMPACT_ATOMS: atom_id res chain seq x y z
N MET A 1 -2.67 23.18 18.51
CA MET A 1 -3.78 22.33 18.04
C MET A 1 -3.20 21.50 16.91
N ASP A 2 -2.90 20.22 17.16
CA ASP A 2 -2.44 19.32 16.10
C ASP A 2 -3.62 18.98 15.19
N THR A 3 -3.66 19.62 14.03
CA THR A 3 -4.65 19.29 12.99
C THR A 3 -4.23 18.01 12.30
N ALA A 4 -5.16 17.08 12.13
CA ALA A 4 -4.88 15.85 11.38
C ALA A 4 -4.40 16.20 9.96
N PRO A 5 -3.32 15.54 9.47
CA PRO A 5 -2.82 15.81 8.13
C PRO A 5 -3.87 15.41 7.09
N TYR A 6 -4.23 16.34 6.22
CA TYR A 6 -5.16 16.12 5.12
C TYR A 6 -4.48 16.45 3.79
N ILE A 7 -4.54 15.50 2.85
CA ILE A 7 -4.04 15.67 1.49
C ILE A 7 -5.09 15.07 0.56
N ALA A 8 -5.59 15.88 -0.38
CA ALA A 8 -6.54 15.41 -1.39
C ALA A 8 -5.82 14.50 -2.41
N GLN A 9 -6.53 13.48 -2.91
CA GLN A 9 -5.95 12.57 -3.92
C GLN A 9 -5.84 13.28 -5.27
N ASN A 10 -4.69 13.11 -5.94
CA ASN A 10 -4.50 13.54 -7.32
C ASN A 10 -4.89 12.39 -8.28
N PRO A 11 -5.95 12.53 -9.09
CA PRO A 11 -6.43 11.45 -9.96
C PRO A 11 -5.38 10.95 -10.96
N GLU A 12 -4.49 11.82 -11.47
CA GLU A 12 -3.50 11.42 -12.47
C GLU A 12 -2.35 10.61 -11.84
N GLU A 13 -1.91 10.98 -10.63
CA GLU A 13 -0.93 10.20 -9.87
C GLU A 13 -1.47 8.82 -9.50
N VAL A 14 -2.71 8.76 -9.03
CA VAL A 14 -3.38 7.49 -8.70
C VAL A 14 -3.51 6.62 -9.94
N LYS A 15 -3.90 7.20 -11.08
CA LYS A 15 -4.00 6.49 -12.36
C LYS A 15 -2.64 5.94 -12.81
N ASN A 16 -1.58 6.74 -12.72
CA ASN A 16 -0.22 6.31 -13.08
C ASN A 16 0.29 5.18 -12.17
N MET A 17 0.05 5.29 -10.85
CA MET A 17 0.36 4.24 -9.89
C MET A 17 -0.38 2.94 -10.25
N ILE A 18 -1.68 3.01 -10.53
CA ILE A 18 -2.48 1.82 -10.88
C ILE A 18 -2.02 1.23 -12.22
N LEU A 19 -1.69 2.06 -13.21
CA LEU A 19 -1.15 1.60 -14.48
C LEU A 19 0.16 0.81 -14.29
N ALA A 20 1.05 1.29 -13.42
CA ALA A 20 2.29 0.59 -13.08
C ALA A 20 2.03 -0.76 -12.39
N LEU A 21 1.05 -0.82 -11.49
CA LEU A 21 0.62 -2.07 -10.84
C LEU A 21 -0.01 -3.06 -11.84
N GLU A 22 -0.86 -2.59 -12.75
CA GLU A 22 -1.46 -3.40 -13.82
C GLU A 22 -0.38 -4.00 -14.72
N GLN A 23 0.62 -3.21 -15.12
CA GLN A 23 1.75 -3.70 -15.91
C GLN A 23 2.59 -4.75 -15.18
N ALA A 24 2.73 -4.64 -13.85
CA ALA A 24 3.44 -5.61 -13.03
C ALA A 24 2.64 -6.92 -12.82
N CYS A 25 1.31 -6.86 -12.88
CA CYS A 25 0.47 -8.07 -12.89
C CYS A 25 0.58 -8.85 -14.20
N ASP A 26 0.60 -8.14 -15.34
CA ASP A 26 0.53 -8.78 -16.67
C ASP A 26 1.88 -9.32 -17.14
N ARG A 27 3.00 -8.74 -16.70
CA ARG A 27 4.33 -9.11 -17.19
C ARG A 27 5.13 -9.88 -16.15
N LYS A 28 5.41 -11.15 -16.43
CA LYS A 28 6.55 -11.89 -15.85
C LYS A 28 7.90 -11.37 -16.39
N LYS A 29 8.14 -10.05 -16.36
CA LYS A 29 9.41 -9.48 -16.83
C LYS A 29 10.52 -9.89 -15.87
N LYS A 30 11.60 -10.48 -16.40
CA LYS A 30 12.87 -10.67 -15.69
C LYS A 30 13.32 -9.33 -15.10
N GLY A 31 13.30 -9.21 -13.77
CA GLY A 31 13.76 -8.03 -13.03
C GLY A 31 12.67 -7.08 -12.51
N GLY A 32 11.38 -7.29 -12.80
CA GLY A 32 10.27 -6.52 -12.21
C GLY A 32 9.83 -7.03 -10.83
N PHE A 33 8.91 -6.32 -10.17
CA PHE A 33 8.24 -6.79 -8.95
C PHE A 33 6.98 -7.59 -9.31
N SER A 34 6.58 -8.52 -8.45
CA SER A 34 5.40 -9.37 -8.66
C SER A 34 4.20 -8.78 -7.92
N CYS A 35 3.13 -8.51 -8.66
CA CYS A 35 1.87 -8.02 -8.11
C CYS A 35 0.72 -8.96 -8.47
N LYS A 36 -0.15 -9.24 -7.49
CA LYS A 36 -1.41 -9.95 -7.69
C LYS A 36 -2.56 -8.98 -7.51
N LYS A 37 -3.38 -8.86 -8.55
CA LYS A 37 -4.66 -8.16 -8.53
C LYS A 37 -5.78 -9.13 -8.16
N THR A 38 -6.70 -8.71 -7.29
CA THR A 38 -7.94 -9.46 -7.01
C THR A 38 -9.10 -8.50 -6.85
N SER A 39 -10.12 -8.64 -7.69
CA SER A 39 -11.31 -7.79 -7.66
C SER A 39 -12.38 -8.36 -6.74
N PHE A 40 -12.96 -7.50 -5.91
CA PHE A 40 -14.07 -7.82 -5.00
C PHE A 40 -15.27 -6.91 -5.31
N HIS A 41 -16.47 -7.49 -5.21
CA HIS A 41 -17.73 -6.72 -5.28
C HIS A 41 -18.20 -6.42 -3.87
N VAL A 42 -18.47 -5.14 -3.58
CA VAL A 42 -18.96 -4.71 -2.28
C VAL A 42 -20.46 -5.00 -2.22
N LYS A 43 -20.84 -6.08 -1.52
CA LYS A 43 -22.23 -6.59 -1.47
C LYS A 43 -23.25 -5.55 -1.00
N ASP A 44 -22.87 -4.73 -0.03
CA ASP A 44 -23.76 -3.72 0.58
C ASP A 44 -23.63 -2.32 -0.06
N SER A 45 -22.97 -2.21 -1.22
CA SER A 45 -22.88 -0.92 -1.90
C SER A 45 -24.17 -0.65 -2.68
N PRO A 46 -24.90 0.45 -2.40
CA PRO A 46 -26.08 0.84 -3.18
C PRO A 46 -25.74 1.20 -4.64
N THR A 47 -24.45 1.30 -4.97
CA THR A 47 -23.95 1.62 -6.31
C THR A 47 -23.29 0.43 -7.00
N GLY A 48 -23.24 -0.75 -6.36
CA GLY A 48 -22.51 -1.91 -6.91
C GLY A 48 -21.00 -1.65 -7.04
N LEU A 49 -20.40 -1.00 -6.05
CA LEU A 49 -18.97 -0.65 -6.06
C LEU A 49 -18.10 -1.90 -6.21
N LYS A 50 -17.16 -1.83 -7.16
CA LYS A 50 -16.11 -2.82 -7.35
C LYS A 50 -14.78 -2.27 -6.83
N VAL A 51 -14.11 -3.05 -5.99
CA VAL A 51 -12.80 -2.71 -5.42
C VAL A 51 -11.76 -3.70 -5.90
N ASP A 52 -10.61 -3.19 -6.32
CA ASP A 52 -9.46 -3.98 -6.73
C ASP A 52 -8.42 -3.98 -5.61
N SER A 53 -8.09 -5.15 -5.09
CA SER A 53 -7.02 -5.37 -4.11
C SER A 53 -5.70 -5.65 -4.81
N TRP A 54 -4.63 -5.01 -4.34
CA TRP A 54 -3.28 -5.15 -4.85
C TRP A 54 -2.40 -5.77 -3.78
N LYS A 55 -1.80 -6.92 -4.10
CA LYS A 55 -0.90 -7.64 -3.19
C LYS A 55 0.43 -7.90 -3.87
N MET A 56 1.49 -7.32 -3.32
CA MET A 56 2.88 -7.59 -3.71
C MET A 56 3.50 -8.66 -2.79
N HIS A 57 4.57 -9.31 -3.25
CA HIS A 57 5.31 -10.26 -2.42
C HIS A 57 6.14 -9.55 -1.35
N ASP A 58 6.30 -10.19 -0.18
CA ASP A 58 7.00 -9.60 0.97
C ASP A 58 8.47 -9.22 0.67
N TRP A 59 9.16 -9.97 -0.19
CA TRP A 59 10.53 -9.65 -0.60
C TRP A 59 10.65 -8.47 -1.56
N ASP A 60 9.60 -8.17 -2.34
CA ASP A 60 9.62 -7.08 -3.32
C ASP A 60 9.66 -5.71 -2.63
N TYR A 61 9.11 -5.59 -1.41
CA TYR A 61 9.17 -4.36 -0.60
C TYR A 61 10.59 -3.96 -0.18
N LYS A 62 11.59 -4.85 -0.34
CA LYS A 62 13.01 -4.51 -0.12
C LYS A 62 13.61 -3.73 -1.29
N ARG A 63 12.92 -3.66 -2.43
CA ARG A 63 13.36 -2.92 -3.62
C ARG A 63 13.06 -1.44 -3.49
N ARG A 64 13.78 -0.59 -4.23
CA ARG A 64 13.63 0.88 -4.21
C ARG A 64 12.77 1.46 -5.35
N ASP A 65 12.31 0.60 -6.26
CA ASP A 65 11.66 0.97 -7.52
C ASP A 65 10.17 0.59 -7.57
N LEU A 66 9.51 0.47 -6.41
CA LEU A 66 8.08 0.17 -6.36
C LEU A 66 7.23 1.42 -6.56
N PRO A 67 6.07 1.32 -7.25
CA PRO A 67 5.14 2.43 -7.39
C PRO A 67 4.48 2.82 -6.05
N THR A 68 4.45 1.90 -5.09
CA THR A 68 3.99 2.14 -3.72
C THR A 68 4.56 1.08 -2.78
N TYR A 69 4.72 1.42 -1.50
CA TYR A 69 5.16 0.51 -0.44
C TYR A 69 4.02 0.07 0.48
N ALA A 70 2.79 0.49 0.18
CA ALA A 70 1.61 0.21 1.01
C ALA A 70 1.31 -1.30 1.06
N ARG A 71 1.22 -1.84 2.29
CA ARG A 71 0.78 -3.21 2.55
C ARG A 71 -0.73 -3.21 2.78
N GLY A 72 -1.48 -3.70 1.80
CA GLY A 72 -2.95 -3.68 1.82
C GLY A 72 -3.48 -2.44 1.11
N LEU A 73 -3.41 -2.46 -0.22
CA LEU A 73 -3.91 -1.39 -1.08
C LEU A 73 -5.18 -1.85 -1.79
N PHE A 74 -6.21 -1.01 -1.73
CA PHE A 74 -7.46 -1.20 -2.47
C PHE A 74 -7.81 0.05 -3.24
N THR A 75 -8.17 -0.13 -4.51
CA THR A 75 -8.55 0.97 -5.40
C THR A 75 -9.94 0.73 -5.95
N SER A 76 -10.71 1.79 -6.14
CA SER A 76 -12.04 1.70 -6.76
C SER A 76 -12.13 2.63 -7.97
N ARG A 77 -13.21 2.47 -8.74
CA ARG A 77 -13.58 3.41 -9.80
C ARG A 77 -14.78 4.23 -9.35
N LEU A 78 -14.63 5.54 -9.40
CA LEU A 78 -15.68 6.51 -9.15
C LEU A 78 -16.70 6.53 -10.31
N ARG A 79 -17.90 7.07 -10.04
CA ARG A 79 -18.96 7.21 -11.05
C ARG A 79 -18.55 8.07 -12.26
N ASN A 80 -17.65 9.02 -12.05
CA ASN A 80 -17.09 9.87 -13.12
C ASN A 80 -16.01 9.16 -13.96
N GLY A 81 -15.70 7.90 -13.69
CA GLY A 81 -14.70 7.11 -14.40
C GLY A 81 -13.28 7.20 -13.84
N ASN A 82 -13.01 8.11 -12.90
CA ASN A 82 -11.70 8.26 -12.28
C ASN A 82 -11.40 7.08 -11.33
N LYS A 83 -10.12 6.72 -11.20
CA LYS A 83 -9.66 5.74 -10.22
C LYS A 83 -9.26 6.47 -8.93
N GLU A 84 -9.58 5.87 -7.79
CA GLU A 84 -9.22 6.38 -6.46
C GLU A 84 -8.62 5.28 -5.59
N ILE A 85 -7.89 5.68 -4.54
CA ILE A 85 -7.45 4.79 -3.47
C ILE A 85 -8.54 4.79 -2.41
N SER A 86 -9.23 3.65 -2.25
CA SER A 86 -10.30 3.50 -1.27
C SER A 86 -9.77 3.02 0.08
N VAL A 87 -8.69 2.22 0.09
CA VAL A 87 -8.00 1.79 1.32
C VAL A 87 -6.50 1.77 1.07
N ARG A 88 -5.73 2.40 1.97
CA ARG A 88 -4.27 2.36 1.99
C ARG A 88 -3.80 1.92 3.38
N GLY A 89 -3.25 0.72 3.48
CA GLY A 89 -2.53 0.29 4.68
C GLY A 89 -1.16 0.97 4.82
N TYR A 90 -0.52 0.76 5.97
CA TYR A 90 0.84 1.24 6.22
C TYR A 90 1.83 0.73 5.18
N ASP A 91 2.91 1.49 4.98
CA ASP A 91 4.02 0.98 4.21
C ASP A 91 4.64 -0.22 4.93
N LYS A 92 5.08 -1.23 4.18
CA LYS A 92 5.70 -2.43 4.76
C LYS A 92 6.94 -2.02 5.55
N PHE A 93 6.88 -2.19 6.86
CA PHE A 93 8.03 -2.11 7.74
C PHE A 93 8.63 -3.50 7.99
N PHE A 94 9.91 -3.50 8.33
CA PHE A 94 10.72 -4.68 8.59
C PHE A 94 11.18 -4.65 10.05
N ASN A 95 11.54 -5.82 10.58
CA ASN A 95 12.16 -5.87 11.91
C ASN A 95 13.57 -5.25 11.87
N THR A 96 14.09 -4.93 13.05
CA THR A 96 15.49 -4.50 13.20
C THR A 96 16.43 -5.54 12.59
N ASP A 97 17.48 -5.07 11.94
CA ASP A 97 18.51 -5.87 11.26
C ASP A 97 18.04 -6.75 10.08
N GLU A 98 16.77 -6.67 9.68
CA GLU A 98 16.23 -7.44 8.54
C GLU A 98 16.60 -6.83 7.17
N VAL A 99 16.73 -5.51 7.10
CA VAL A 99 17.16 -4.76 5.92
C VAL A 99 18.21 -3.73 6.31
N GLU A 100 19.02 -3.26 5.35
CA GLU A 100 20.09 -2.32 5.65
C GLU A 100 19.58 -1.05 6.38
N GLU A 101 18.38 -0.59 6.02
CA GLU A 101 17.76 0.61 6.57
C GLU A 101 17.26 0.45 8.01
N THR A 102 17.01 -0.80 8.47
CA THR A 102 16.60 -1.11 9.84
C THR A 102 17.76 -1.54 10.74
N LYS A 103 19.01 -1.39 10.29
CA LYS A 103 20.20 -1.56 11.14
C LYS A 103 20.40 -0.34 12.04
N TRP A 104 20.81 -0.55 13.29
CA TRP A 104 21.02 0.51 14.28
C TRP A 104 21.83 1.72 13.78
N PRO A 105 22.98 1.56 13.11
CA PRO A 105 23.75 2.70 12.61
C PRO A 105 22.98 3.54 11.59
N LYS A 106 22.11 2.92 10.78
CA LYS A 106 21.28 3.61 9.79
C LYS A 106 20.08 4.29 10.43
N ILE A 107 19.45 3.64 11.42
CA ILE A 107 18.36 4.25 12.19
C ILE A 107 18.85 5.55 12.84
N LEU A 108 19.99 5.52 13.53
CA LEU A 108 20.55 6.68 14.21
C LEU A 108 20.95 7.83 13.26
N THR A 109 21.31 7.51 12.00
CA THR A 109 21.78 8.52 11.03
C THR A 109 20.70 9.00 10.05
N ARG A 110 19.65 8.22 9.80
CA ARG A 110 18.60 8.53 8.79
C ARG A 110 17.21 8.78 9.38
N THR A 111 17.03 8.65 10.69
CA THR A 111 15.76 8.97 11.37
C THR A 111 15.96 10.12 12.34
N LYS A 112 14.87 10.81 12.69
CA LYS A 112 14.89 11.96 13.59
C LYS A 112 13.86 11.77 14.69
N ALA A 113 14.23 12.12 15.91
CA ALA A 113 13.32 12.17 17.06
C ALA A 113 12.23 13.25 16.87
N PRO A 114 11.09 13.16 17.56
CA PRO A 114 10.71 12.16 18.59
C PRO A 114 10.32 10.79 18.00
N TYR A 115 10.70 9.70 18.69
CA TYR A 115 10.31 8.34 18.30
C TYR A 115 9.02 7.94 19.01
N GLU A 116 8.00 7.63 18.23
CA GLU A 116 6.74 7.09 18.73
C GLU A 116 6.84 5.57 18.88
N LEU A 117 6.61 5.06 20.09
CA LEU A 117 6.64 3.64 20.40
C LEU A 117 5.23 3.17 20.72
N THR A 118 4.64 2.45 19.78
CA THR A 118 3.30 1.86 19.93
C THR A 118 3.38 0.38 20.25
N LEU A 119 2.50 -0.11 21.11
CA LEU A 119 2.41 -1.55 21.40
C LEU A 119 1.96 -2.32 20.15
N LYS A 120 2.68 -3.40 19.82
CA LYS A 120 2.30 -4.30 18.73
C LYS A 120 1.26 -5.28 19.26
N GLU A 121 -0.01 -4.99 19.00
CA GLU A 121 -1.09 -5.91 19.32
C GLU A 121 -1.03 -7.16 18.40
N ASN A 122 -1.14 -8.36 18.97
CA ASN A 122 -1.17 -9.62 18.23
C ASN A 122 -2.61 -9.95 17.80
N VAL A 123 -3.18 -9.13 16.92
CA VAL A 123 -4.54 -9.31 16.40
C VAL A 123 -4.51 -9.31 14.87
N TYR A 124 -5.42 -10.06 14.25
CA TYR A 124 -5.64 -9.94 12.81
C TYR A 124 -6.05 -8.50 12.48
N HIS A 125 -5.43 -7.91 11.46
CA HIS A 125 -5.52 -6.49 11.09
C HIS A 125 -6.88 -6.08 10.47
N PHE A 126 -7.99 -6.51 11.07
CA PHE A 126 -9.36 -6.59 10.56
C PHE A 126 -9.59 -7.69 9.53
N HIS A 127 -10.38 -8.69 9.94
CA HIS A 127 -10.90 -9.73 9.06
C HIS A 127 -12.28 -9.28 8.55
N CYS A 128 -12.35 -8.80 7.30
CA CYS A 128 -13.63 -8.52 6.67
C CYS A 128 -14.26 -9.85 6.26
N ARG A 129 -15.20 -10.38 7.06
CA ARG A 129 -15.99 -11.56 6.68
C ARG A 129 -16.97 -11.17 5.56
N PRO A 130 -17.18 -12.05 4.56
CA PRO A 130 -18.09 -11.83 3.44
C PRO A 130 -19.57 -11.92 3.82
#